data_AF-A0A8B9JAU1-F1
#
_entry.id   AF-A0A8B9JAU1-F1
#
_cell.length_a   1.000
_cell.length_b   1.000
_cell.length_c   1.000
_cell.angle_alpha   90.00
_cell.angle_beta   90.00
_cell.angle_gamma   90.00
#
_symmetry.space_group_name_H-M   'P 1'
#
loop_
_entity.id
_entity.type
_entity.pdbx_description
1 polymer ?
#
loop_
_entity_poly.entity_id
_entity_poly.type
_entity_poly.pdbx_seq_one_letter_code
_entity_poly.pdbx_strand_id
1 'polypeptide(L)'
;YKTSYVGRTARTKNTTLQMSAMVLSLGYFIFDMGWCIYFQTEGLVMLAHHTMSILGMLLTLWLGESGIEACAVIFGSEITNPLLQTRWFLKHSGRYETFLGDLVDILFVVLFVIMRVFVGGAMLYCELISPRPKFIIKCGGVAMYVLSWLFVADIARFAYHKSSVKHRRWKSRQVQAEVNGQEIKRD
;
A
#
# COMPACT_ATOMS: atom_id res chain seq x y z
N TYR A 1 47.41 12.23 21.45
CA TYR A 1 46.61 10.98 21.31
C TYR A 1 45.12 11.16 21.65
N LYS A 2 44.49 12.33 21.41
CA LYS A 2 43.06 12.54 21.69
C LYS A 2 42.46 13.60 20.75
N THR A 3 42.49 13.35 19.44
CA THR A 3 41.84 14.25 18.46
C THR A 3 41.36 13.57 17.17
N SER A 4 41.47 12.25 17.01
CA SER A 4 41.06 11.55 15.76
C SER A 4 39.80 10.69 15.85
N TYR A 5 39.07 10.68 16.98
CA TYR A 5 37.87 9.82 17.15
C TYR A 5 36.53 10.58 17.22
N VAL A 6 36.53 11.91 17.15
CA VAL A 6 35.31 12.74 17.22
C VAL A 6 35.02 13.40 15.86
N GLY A 7 35.23 12.64 14.77
CA GLY A 7 34.94 13.11 13.40
C GLY A 7 34.32 12.03 12.51
N ARG A 8 34.07 10.83 13.03
CA ARG A 8 33.63 9.66 12.24
C ARG A 8 32.21 9.20 12.57
N THR A 9 31.36 10.11 13.05
CA THR A 9 29.93 9.87 13.34
C THR A 9 28.99 10.80 12.58
N ALA A 10 29.48 11.49 11.54
CA ALA A 10 28.65 12.30 10.66
C ALA A 10 28.52 11.61 9.29
N ARG A 11 27.33 11.05 9.04
CA ARG A 11 26.78 10.68 7.72
C ARG A 11 27.40 9.43 7.08
N THR A 12 26.78 8.26 7.29
CA THR A 12 26.97 7.14 6.35
C THR A 12 26.46 7.59 4.99
N LYS A 13 27.37 7.81 4.03
CA LYS A 13 27.00 7.90 2.60
C LYS A 13 26.14 6.69 2.27
N ASN A 14 25.08 6.87 1.47
CA ASN A 14 24.29 5.75 0.97
C ASN A 14 25.25 4.67 0.44
N THR A 15 25.13 3.44 0.92
CA THR A 15 25.99 2.36 0.43
C THR A 15 25.72 2.20 -1.07
N THR A 16 26.74 1.86 -1.85
CA THR A 16 26.60 1.64 -3.30
C THR A 16 25.47 0.66 -3.61
N LEU A 17 25.25 -0.33 -2.74
CA LEU A 17 24.13 -1.27 -2.79
C LEU A 17 22.76 -0.61 -2.69
N GLN A 18 22.57 0.36 -1.79
CA GLN A 18 21.30 1.09 -1.64
C GLN A 18 21.02 1.96 -2.87
N MET A 19 22.04 2.63 -3.40
CA MET A 19 21.89 3.42 -4.62
C MET A 19 21.57 2.52 -5.82
N SER A 20 22.25 1.39 -5.98
CA SER A 20 21.94 0.42 -7.03
C SER A 20 20.53 -0.16 -6.89
N ALA A 21 20.12 -0.53 -5.68
CA ALA A 21 18.76 -1.02 -5.41
C ALA A 21 17.71 0.05 -5.75
N MET A 22 17.91 1.31 -5.37
CA MET A 22 17.00 2.41 -5.73
C MET A 22 16.93 2.65 -7.23
N VAL A 23 18.06 2.59 -7.96
CA VAL A 23 18.06 2.74 -9.43
C VAL A 23 17.32 1.59 -10.10
N LEU A 24 17.50 0.35 -9.61
CA LEU A 24 16.76 -0.81 -10.09
C LEU A 24 15.25 -0.69 -9.80
N SER A 25 14.86 -0.33 -8.57
CA SER A 25 13.47 -0.06 -8.21
C SER A 25 12.87 1.08 -9.05
N LEU A 26 13.62 2.15 -9.31
CA LEU A 26 13.17 3.25 -10.19
C LEU A 26 12.87 2.74 -11.60
N GLY A 27 13.75 1.93 -12.18
CA GLY A 27 13.52 1.30 -13.49
C GLY A 27 12.28 0.41 -13.50
N TYR A 28 12.10 -0.40 -12.46
CA TYR A 28 10.90 -1.23 -12.29
C TYR A 28 9.63 -0.38 -12.20
N PHE A 29 9.59 0.66 -11.38
CA PHE A 29 8.41 1.52 -11.23
C PHE A 29 8.04 2.27 -12.52
N ILE A 30 9.02 2.68 -13.33
CA ILE A 30 8.77 3.31 -14.63
C ILE A 30 8.19 2.30 -15.62
N PHE A 31 8.74 1.08 -15.66
CA PHE A 31 8.20 0.01 -16.49
C PHE A 31 6.77 -0.36 -16.07
N ASP A 32 6.54 -0.57 -14.77
CA ASP A 32 5.25 -0.91 -14.20
C ASP A 32 4.20 0.18 -14.44
N MET A 33 4.59 1.46 -14.32
CA MET A 33 3.77 2.61 -14.72
C MET A 33 3.38 2.55 -16.20
N GLY A 34 4.34 2.32 -17.10
CA GLY A 34 4.08 2.20 -18.53
C GLY A 34 3.13 1.06 -18.86
N TRP A 35 3.30 -0.08 -18.18
CA TRP A 35 2.41 -1.23 -18.29
C TRP A 35 0.99 -0.91 -17.81
N CYS A 36 0.86 -0.31 -16.62
CA CYS A 36 -0.45 0.05 -16.04
C CYS A 36 -1.21 1.05 -16.90
N ILE A 37 -0.53 2.04 -17.50
CA ILE A 37 -1.15 3.00 -18.42
C ILE A 37 -1.61 2.31 -19.70
N TYR A 38 -0.77 1.43 -20.26
CA TYR A 38 -1.05 0.76 -21.53
C TYR A 38 -2.24 -0.21 -21.43
N PHE A 39 -2.28 -1.02 -20.37
CA PHE A 39 -3.35 -2.02 -20.18
C PHE A 39 -4.53 -1.51 -19.34
N GLN A 40 -4.46 -0.29 -18.79
CA GLN A 40 -5.47 0.30 -17.90
C GLN A 40 -5.96 -0.65 -16.80
N THR A 41 -5.03 -1.42 -16.25
CA THR A 41 -5.35 -2.49 -15.29
C THR A 41 -5.74 -1.94 -13.91
N GLU A 42 -5.41 -0.67 -13.63
CA GLU A 42 -5.34 -0.12 -12.28
C GLU A 42 -6.00 1.27 -12.16
N GLY A 43 -6.45 1.60 -10.96
CA GLY A 43 -7.17 2.85 -10.68
C GLY A 43 -6.27 4.09 -10.62
N LEU A 44 -6.87 5.27 -10.81
CA LEU A 44 -6.16 6.56 -10.80
C LEU A 44 -5.35 6.83 -9.52
N VAL A 45 -5.83 6.37 -8.36
CA VAL A 45 -5.13 6.52 -7.06
C VAL A 45 -3.82 5.73 -7.05
N MET A 46 -3.80 4.58 -7.70
CA MET A 46 -2.60 3.75 -7.86
C MET A 46 -1.62 4.39 -8.82
N LEU A 47 -2.09 4.93 -9.95
CA LEU A 47 -1.26 5.69 -10.86
C LEU A 47 -0.60 6.92 -10.19
N ALA A 48 -1.36 7.64 -9.36
CA ALA A 48 -0.84 8.75 -8.58
C ALA A 48 0.23 8.29 -7.57
N HIS A 49 0.02 7.15 -6.92
CA HIS A 49 1.01 6.54 -6.04
C HIS A 49 2.32 6.21 -6.77
N HIS A 50 2.27 5.54 -7.92
CA HIS A 50 3.46 5.23 -8.71
C HIS A 50 4.18 6.50 -9.18
N THR A 51 3.43 7.54 -9.58
CA THR A 51 4.01 8.82 -10.01
C THR A 51 4.76 9.50 -8.87
N MET A 52 4.14 9.57 -7.69
CA MET A 52 4.75 10.17 -6.51
C MET A 52 5.95 9.36 -5.99
N SER A 53 5.90 8.02 -6.08
CA SER A 53 7.05 7.15 -5.77
C SER A 53 8.23 7.41 -6.71
N ILE A 54 7.99 7.52 -8.03
CA ILE A 54 9.03 7.83 -9.02
C ILE A 54 9.66 9.21 -8.75
N LEU A 55 8.83 10.23 -8.51
CA LEU A 55 9.32 11.57 -8.17
C LEU A 55 10.14 11.57 -6.88
N GLY A 56 9.68 10.84 -5.84
CA GLY A 56 10.40 10.70 -4.58
C GLY A 56 11.76 10.00 -4.74
N MET A 57 11.83 8.95 -5.55
CA MET A 57 13.08 8.25 -5.86
C MET A 57 14.06 9.13 -6.66
N LEU A 58 13.58 9.85 -7.68
CA LEU A 58 14.40 10.80 -8.45
C LEU A 58 14.97 11.91 -7.56
N LEU A 59 14.15 12.47 -6.66
CA LEU A 59 14.58 13.48 -5.71
C LEU A 59 15.62 12.94 -4.72
N THR A 60 15.42 11.72 -4.22
CA THR A 60 16.38 11.06 -3.31
C THR A 60 17.72 10.79 -4.00
N LEU A 61 17.69 10.28 -5.24
CA LEU A 61 18.89 10.05 -6.05
C LEU A 61 19.62 11.36 -6.37
N TRP A 62 18.88 12.43 -6.67
CA TRP A 62 19.46 13.74 -6.94
C TRP A 62 20.09 14.37 -5.69
N LEU A 63 19.48 14.16 -4.52
CA LEU A 63 19.99 14.68 -3.25
C LEU A 63 21.15 13.86 -2.68
N GLY A 64 21.29 12.59 -3.07
CA GLY A 64 22.38 11.71 -2.65
C GLY A 64 22.39 11.36 -1.15
N GLU A 65 21.33 11.72 -0.43
CA GLU A 65 21.12 11.50 1.00
C GLU A 65 19.76 10.80 1.23
N SER A 66 19.52 10.20 2.40
CA SER A 66 18.26 9.50 2.75
C SER A 66 17.93 8.23 1.95
N GLY A 67 18.91 7.53 1.38
CA GLY A 67 18.69 6.29 0.64
C GLY A 67 18.11 5.15 1.48
N ILE A 68 18.46 5.07 2.78
CA ILE A 68 17.86 4.09 3.71
C ILE A 68 16.36 4.33 3.91
N GLU A 69 15.96 5.58 4.15
CA GLU A 69 14.57 5.96 4.37
C GLU A 69 13.75 5.72 3.10
N ALA A 70 14.29 6.12 1.94
CA ALA A 70 13.68 5.83 0.64
C ALA A 70 13.56 4.32 0.38
N CYS A 71 14.61 3.52 0.60
CA CYS A 71 14.54 2.05 0.46
C CYS A 71 13.49 1.42 1.38
N ALA A 72 13.35 1.90 2.62
CA ALA A 72 12.36 1.38 3.55
C ALA A 72 10.92 1.78 3.14
N VAL A 73 10.72 3.00 2.64
CA VAL A 73 9.43 3.43 2.06
C VAL A 73 9.09 2.62 0.81
N ILE A 74 10.06 2.39 -0.09
CA ILE A 74 9.90 1.57 -1.29
C ILE A 74 9.52 0.14 -0.89
N PHE A 75 10.27 -0.48 0.01
CA PHE A 75 9.99 -1.83 0.49
C PHE A 75 8.60 -1.95 1.13
N GLY A 76 8.23 -1.01 2.00
CA GLY A 76 6.90 -0.95 2.59
C GLY A 76 5.79 -0.68 1.56
N SER A 77 6.13 -0.04 0.43
CA SER A 77 5.20 0.21 -0.64
C SER A 77 4.99 -0.98 -1.57
N GLU A 78 6.04 -1.75 -1.84
CA GLU A 78 6.05 -2.92 -2.71
C GLU A 78 5.55 -4.17 -1.98
N ILE A 79 5.74 -4.31 -0.67
CA ILE A 79 5.30 -5.51 0.08
C ILE A 79 3.77 -5.69 0.04
N THR A 80 3.03 -4.61 -0.18
CA THR A 80 1.57 -4.64 -0.34
C THR A 80 1.11 -5.00 -1.76
N ASN A 81 1.98 -4.91 -2.78
CA ASN A 81 1.64 -5.20 -4.18
C ASN A 81 1.39 -6.69 -4.47
N PRO A 82 2.19 -7.66 -3.98
CA PRO A 82 1.90 -9.08 -4.15
C PRO A 82 0.50 -9.49 -3.66
N LEU A 83 0.00 -8.83 -2.61
CA LEU A 83 -1.35 -9.04 -2.11
C LEU A 83 -2.42 -8.41 -3.00
N LEU A 84 -2.15 -7.26 -3.62
CA LEU A 84 -3.02 -6.68 -4.66
C LEU A 84 -3.10 -7.61 -5.88
N GLN A 85 -1.96 -8.13 -6.35
CA GLN A 85 -1.91 -9.13 -7.43
C GLN A 85 -2.66 -10.41 -7.04
N THR A 86 -2.51 -10.89 -5.80
CA THR A 86 -3.21 -12.09 -5.31
C THR A 86 -4.72 -11.87 -5.27
N ARG A 87 -5.18 -10.68 -4.86
CA ARG A 87 -6.61 -10.31 -4.87
C ARG A 87 -7.17 -10.25 -6.28
N TRP A 88 -6.43 -9.64 -7.22
CA TRP A 88 -6.82 -9.60 -8.62
C TRP A 88 -6.90 -11.02 -9.20
N PHE A 89 -5.90 -11.86 -8.92
CA PHE A 89 -5.84 -13.25 -9.36
C PHE A 89 -6.99 -14.08 -8.78
N LEU A 90 -7.33 -13.92 -7.50
CA LEU A 90 -8.47 -14.61 -6.88
C LEU A 90 -9.82 -14.18 -7.47
N LYS A 91 -9.94 -12.89 -7.82
CA LYS A 91 -11.15 -12.34 -8.43
C LYS A 91 -11.32 -12.85 -9.87
N HIS A 92 -10.23 -12.97 -10.62
CA HIS A 92 -10.24 -13.50 -12.00
C HIS A 92 -10.41 -15.03 -12.04
N SER A 93 -9.93 -15.75 -11.03
CA SER A 93 -10.03 -17.22 -10.94
C SER A 93 -11.41 -17.76 -10.55
N GLY A 94 -12.44 -16.90 -10.44
CA GLY A 94 -13.83 -17.32 -10.18
C GLY A 94 -14.11 -17.94 -8.79
N ARG A 95 -13.11 -18.07 -7.91
CA ARG A 95 -13.24 -18.62 -6.55
C ARG A 95 -13.58 -17.57 -5.49
N TYR A 96 -13.90 -16.35 -5.90
CA TYR A 96 -14.12 -15.21 -5.00
C TYR A 96 -15.35 -15.34 -4.07
N GLU A 97 -16.30 -16.21 -4.41
CA GLU A 97 -17.50 -16.50 -3.58
C GLU A 97 -17.22 -17.52 -2.44
N THR A 98 -15.97 -18.00 -2.28
CA THR A 98 -15.60 -18.94 -1.19
C THR A 98 -14.97 -18.23 0.01
N PHE A 99 -14.98 -18.90 1.18
CA PHE A 99 -14.37 -18.43 2.44
C PHE A 99 -12.91 -17.98 2.28
N LEU A 100 -12.16 -18.56 1.33
CA LEU A 100 -10.80 -18.13 0.99
C LEU A 100 -10.74 -16.68 0.48
N GLY A 101 -11.72 -16.25 -0.32
CA GLY A 101 -11.77 -14.87 -0.82
C GLY A 101 -12.00 -13.86 0.30
N ASP A 102 -12.86 -14.19 1.26
CA ASP A 102 -13.09 -13.36 2.46
C ASP A 102 -11.85 -13.32 3.37
N LEU A 103 -11.13 -14.44 3.55
CA LEU A 103 -9.90 -14.47 4.35
C LEU A 103 -8.78 -13.64 3.71
N VAL A 104 -8.58 -13.77 2.39
CA VAL A 104 -7.57 -12.99 1.66
C VAL A 104 -7.90 -11.50 1.68
N ASP A 105 -9.17 -11.12 1.54
CA ASP A 105 -9.58 -9.72 1.67
C ASP A 105 -9.27 -9.18 3.08
N ILE A 106 -9.60 -9.91 4.15
CA ILE A 106 -9.31 -9.49 5.53
C ILE A 106 -7.79 -9.37 5.76
N LEU A 107 -7.02 -10.37 5.33
CA LEU A 107 -5.56 -10.36 5.45
C LEU A 107 -4.96 -9.18 4.71
N PHE A 108 -5.46 -8.89 3.50
CA PHE A 108 -5.08 -7.71 2.74
C PHE A 108 -5.38 -6.42 3.49
N VAL A 109 -6.59 -6.24 4.03
CA VAL A 109 -6.95 -5.03 4.80
C VAL A 109 -6.03 -4.86 6.02
N VAL A 110 -5.83 -5.93 6.79
CA VAL A 110 -5.00 -5.90 8.01
C VAL A 110 -3.57 -5.54 7.66
N LEU A 111 -2.97 -6.23 6.69
CA LEU A 111 -1.58 -6.00 6.29
C LEU A 111 -1.42 -4.60 5.67
N PHE A 112 -2.39 -4.15 4.87
CA PHE A 112 -2.40 -2.81 4.29
C PHE A 112 -2.41 -1.73 5.38
N VAL A 113 -3.29 -1.86 6.39
CA VAL A 113 -3.38 -0.88 7.48
C VAL A 113 -2.11 -0.90 8.34
N ILE A 114 -1.59 -2.07 8.72
CA ILE A 114 -0.35 -2.19 9.50
C ILE A 114 0.83 -1.54 8.76
N MET A 115 1.05 -1.91 7.50
CA MET A 115 2.20 -1.43 6.76
C MET A 115 2.07 0.03 6.33
N ARG A 116 0.91 0.46 5.84
CA ARG A 116 0.75 1.82 5.27
C ARG A 116 0.36 2.87 6.29
N VAL A 117 -0.47 2.54 7.28
CA VAL A 117 -0.94 3.52 8.27
C VAL A 117 0.00 3.57 9.47
N PHE A 118 0.32 2.42 10.06
CA PHE A 118 1.18 2.39 11.25
C PHE A 118 2.66 2.53 10.92
N VAL A 119 3.22 1.63 10.10
CA VAL A 119 4.65 1.70 9.73
C VAL A 119 4.93 2.94 8.89
N GLY A 120 4.12 3.21 7.87
CA GLY A 120 4.22 4.44 7.06
C GLY A 120 4.06 5.72 7.89
N GLY A 121 3.14 5.74 8.85
CA GLY A 121 2.94 6.88 9.75
C GLY A 121 4.11 7.09 10.71
N ALA A 122 4.67 6.01 11.27
CA ALA A 122 5.86 6.07 12.12
C ALA A 122 7.09 6.60 11.34
N MET A 123 7.26 6.14 10.09
CA MET A 123 8.32 6.65 9.22
C MET A 123 8.14 8.13 8.88
N LEU A 124 6.91 8.56 8.54
CA LEU A 124 6.62 9.98 8.31
C LEU A 124 6.85 10.82 9.57
N TYR A 125 6.47 10.31 10.74
CA TYR A 125 6.69 11.01 12.02
C TYR A 125 8.18 11.22 12.29
N CYS A 126 9.00 10.18 12.09
CA CYS A 126 10.47 10.29 12.17
C CYS A 126 11.03 11.31 11.17
N GLU A 127 10.53 11.31 9.94
CA GLU A 127 10.93 12.24 8.87
C GLU A 127 10.55 13.71 9.20
N LEU A 128 9.35 13.93 9.72
CA LEU A 128 8.86 15.27 10.06
C LEU A 128 9.63 15.91 11.22
N ILE A 129 9.95 15.10 12.24
CA ILE A 129 10.70 15.53 13.43
C ILE A 129 12.18 15.73 13.13
N SER A 130 12.72 15.01 12.14
CA SER A 130 14.10 15.21 11.71
C SER A 130 14.27 16.65 11.18
N PRO A 131 15.22 17.44 11.70
CA PRO A 131 15.53 18.78 11.18
C PRO A 131 16.35 18.76 9.88
N ARG A 132 16.69 17.56 9.38
CA ARG A 132 17.62 17.34 8.26
C ARG A 132 17.01 17.32 6.85
N PRO A 133 15.78 16.85 6.60
CA PRO A 133 15.26 16.78 5.25
C PRO A 133 14.87 18.16 4.75
N LYS A 134 15.17 18.43 3.47
CA LYS A 134 14.67 19.63 2.79
C LYS A 134 13.14 19.61 2.84
N PHE A 135 12.52 20.79 2.98
CA PHE A 135 11.07 20.95 3.04
C PHE A 135 10.31 20.17 1.94
N ILE A 136 10.90 20.06 0.75
CA ILE A 136 10.38 19.29 -0.39
C ILE A 136 10.17 17.80 -0.07
N ILE A 137 11.10 17.14 0.65
CA ILE A 137 10.96 15.72 1.02
C ILE A 137 9.83 15.55 2.03
N LYS A 138 9.71 16.47 3.00
CA LYS A 138 8.61 16.48 3.98
C LYS A 138 7.25 16.60 3.29
N CYS A 139 7.12 17.53 2.33
CA CYS A 139 5.91 17.66 1.52
C CYS A 139 5.61 16.37 0.73
N GLY A 140 6.63 15.74 0.13
CA GLY A 140 6.47 14.46 -0.57
C GLY A 140 6.00 13.33 0.36
N GLY A 141 6.56 13.22 1.56
CA GLY A 141 6.15 12.25 2.57
C GLY A 141 4.70 12.45 3.03
N VAL A 142 4.29 13.69 3.29
CA VAL A 142 2.90 14.02 3.64
C VAL A 142 1.96 13.66 2.50
N ALA A 143 2.30 14.01 1.25
CA ALA A 143 1.48 13.67 0.08
C ALA A 143 1.31 12.14 -0.09
N MET A 144 2.39 11.37 0.10
CA MET A 144 2.35 9.91 0.06
C MET A 144 1.50 9.30 1.20
N TYR A 145 1.50 9.93 2.37
CA TYR A 145 0.65 9.51 3.48
C TYR A 145 -0.83 9.83 3.23
N VAL A 146 -1.15 10.97 2.62
CA VAL A 146 -2.51 11.29 2.18
C VAL A 146 -3.01 10.27 1.15
N LEU A 147 -2.18 9.90 0.16
CA LEU A 147 -2.51 8.82 -0.78
C LEU A 147 -2.79 7.49 -0.07
N SER A 148 -2.04 7.18 1.00
CA SER A 148 -2.26 5.97 1.80
C SER A 148 -3.63 5.97 2.48
N TRP A 149 -4.11 7.12 2.97
CA TRP A 149 -5.46 7.26 3.51
C TRP A 149 -6.56 7.16 2.45
N LEU A 150 -6.32 7.65 1.23
CA LEU A 150 -7.26 7.49 0.11
C LEU A 150 -7.45 6.01 -0.23
N PHE A 151 -6.37 5.22 -0.23
CA PHE A 151 -6.49 3.77 -0.40
C PHE A 151 -7.27 3.10 0.73
N VAL A 152 -7.04 3.50 1.99
CA VAL A 152 -7.84 2.98 3.12
C VAL A 152 -9.33 3.28 2.91
N ALA A 153 -9.67 4.49 2.46
CA ALA A 153 -11.05 4.87 2.19
C ALA A 153 -11.68 4.03 1.07
N ASP A 154 -10.97 3.80 -0.03
CA ASP A 154 -11.46 2.97 -1.14
C ASP A 154 -11.66 1.51 -0.72
N ILE A 155 -10.72 0.96 0.05
CA ILE A 155 -10.81 -0.38 0.62
C ILE A 155 -11.99 -0.49 1.59
N ALA A 156 -12.17 0.51 2.46
CA ALA A 156 -13.29 0.55 3.40
C ALA A 156 -14.64 0.63 2.69
N ARG A 157 -14.77 1.44 1.64
CA ARG A 157 -15.97 1.49 0.80
C ARG A 157 -16.26 0.15 0.14
N PHE A 158 -15.23 -0.50 -0.39
CA PHE A 158 -15.37 -1.84 -0.97
C PHE A 158 -15.84 -2.87 0.07
N ALA A 159 -15.21 -2.89 1.24
CA ALA A 159 -15.57 -3.80 2.32
C ALA A 159 -17.00 -3.56 2.82
N TYR A 160 -17.40 -2.29 2.97
CA TYR A 160 -18.76 -1.91 3.35
C TYR A 160 -19.78 -2.32 2.30
N HIS A 161 -19.49 -2.11 1.02
CA HIS A 161 -20.38 -2.52 -0.05
C HIS A 161 -20.56 -4.04 -0.05
N LYS A 162 -19.46 -4.80 0.04
CA LYS A 162 -19.48 -6.27 0.11
C LYS A 162 -20.28 -6.77 1.33
N SER A 163 -20.05 -6.20 2.51
CA SER A 163 -20.75 -6.60 3.74
C SER A 163 -22.25 -6.29 3.66
N SER A 164 -22.63 -5.14 3.09
CA SER A 164 -24.04 -4.75 2.93
C SER A 164 -24.80 -5.69 1.98
N VAL A 165 -24.17 -6.13 0.88
CA VAL A 165 -24.78 -7.07 -0.07
C VAL A 165 -24.91 -8.46 0.56
N LYS A 166 -23.87 -8.93 1.27
CA LYS A 166 -23.91 -10.21 1.99
C LYS A 166 -25.00 -10.22 3.06
N HIS A 167 -25.12 -9.14 3.82
CA HIS A 167 -26.16 -8.99 4.85
C HIS A 167 -27.57 -9.02 4.25
N ARG A 168 -27.81 -8.33 3.12
CA ARG A 168 -29.09 -8.41 2.40
C ARG A 168 -29.40 -9.83 1.92
N ARG A 169 -28.42 -10.53 1.32
CA ARG A 169 -28.59 -11.93 0.88
C ARG A 169 -28.93 -12.87 2.04
N TRP A 170 -28.28 -12.70 3.20
CA TRP A 170 -28.59 -13.47 4.41
C TRP A 170 -30.00 -13.22 4.91
N LYS A 171 -30.41 -11.94 4.99
CA LYS A 171 -31.76 -11.56 5.41
C LYS A 171 -32.83 -12.12 4.47
N SER A 172 -32.62 -12.04 3.15
CA SER A 172 -33.55 -12.62 2.15
C SER A 172 -33.66 -14.14 2.27
N ARG A 173 -32.55 -14.85 2.55
CA ARG A 173 -32.57 -16.31 2.76
C ARG A 173 -33.29 -16.71 4.04
N GLN A 174 -33.14 -15.96 5.13
CA GLN A 174 -33.87 -16.22 6.37
C GLN A 174 -35.38 -16.02 6.19
N VAL A 175 -35.79 -14.93 5.54
CA VAL A 175 -37.20 -14.68 5.24
C VAL A 175 -37.79 -15.78 4.36
N GLN A 176 -37.08 -16.22 3.31
CA GLN A 176 -37.54 -17.37 2.50
C GLN A 176 -37.64 -18.68 3.28
N ALA A 177 -36.68 -18.96 4.17
CA ALA A 177 -36.71 -20.16 5.01
C ALA A 177 -37.89 -20.16 5.99
N GLU A 178 -38.23 -19.00 6.55
CA GLU A 178 -39.41 -18.83 7.41
C GLU A 178 -40.71 -19.06 6.64
N VAL A 179 -40.85 -18.48 5.44
CA VAL A 179 -42.04 -18.66 4.58
C VAL A 179 -42.23 -20.14 4.19
N ASN A 180 -41.18 -20.80 3.70
CA ASN A 180 -41.25 -22.22 3.33
C ASN A 180 -41.53 -23.12 4.54
N GLY A 181 -40.99 -22.80 5.71
CA GLY A 181 -41.26 -23.55 6.95
C GLY A 181 -42.70 -23.40 7.46
N GLN A 182 -43.36 -22.28 7.16
CA GLN A 182 -44.78 -22.07 7.46
C GLN A 182 -45.72 -22.77 6.47
N GLU A 183 -45.28 -23.01 5.23
CA GLU A 183 -46.04 -23.75 4.23
C GLU A 183 -46.09 -25.25 4.60
N ILE A 184 -44.94 -25.86 4.92
CA ILE A 184 -44.82 -27.27 5.32
C ILE A 184 -45.63 -27.62 6.59
N LYS A 185 -45.87 -26.66 7.49
CA LYS A 185 -46.68 -26.87 8.70
C LYS A 185 -48.19 -26.80 8.49
N ARG A 186 -48.64 -26.33 7.32
CA ARG A 186 -50.07 -26.15 7.00
C ARG A 186 -50.67 -27.31 6.20
N ASP A 187 -49.82 -28.21 5.71
CA ASP A 187 -50.18 -29.49 5.07
C ASP A 187 -50.14 -30.65 6.09
#